data_AF-A0A7X5BMC7-F1
#
_entry.id   AF-A0A7X5BMC7-F1
#
_cell.length_a   1.000
_cell.length_b   1.000
_cell.length_c   1.000
_cell.angle_alpha   90.00
_cell.angle_beta   90.00
_cell.angle_gamma   90.00
#
_symmetry.space_group_name_H-M   'P 1'
#
loop_
_entity.id
_entity.type
_entity.pdbx_description
1 polymer ?
#
loop_
_entity_poly.entity_id
_entity_poly.type
_entity_poly.pdbx_seq_one_letter_code
_entity_poly.pdbx_strand_id
1 'polypeptide(L)'
;MKRCAKCSQKAVVYLPHHRLALCKGHYLEWFERRVERTIKEFRMFSREDRVLVAVSGGKDSLSLWHALHKLGYQADGLYINLGIGEYSELSEEKAKKFAQGLGRTLHVIRLKDLVEDIPTLKEMEKRPACSVCGNL
;
A
#
# COMPACT_ATOMS: atom_id res chain seq x y z
N MET A 1 4.20 -3.42 -32.57
CA MET A 1 3.50 -3.49 -31.28
C MET A 1 3.85 -4.81 -30.60
N LYS A 2 4.44 -4.83 -29.39
CA LYS A 2 4.94 -6.08 -28.77
C LYS A 2 3.76 -6.95 -28.27
N ARG A 3 3.84 -8.26 -28.51
CA ARG A 3 2.92 -9.27 -27.93
C ARG A 3 3.36 -9.62 -26.51
N CYS A 4 2.43 -10.14 -25.71
CA CYS A 4 2.76 -10.68 -24.40
C CYS A 4 3.73 -11.86 -24.54
N ALA A 5 4.70 -11.95 -23.65
CA ALA A 5 5.68 -13.04 -23.65
C ALA A 5 5.09 -14.39 -23.22
N LYS A 6 3.93 -14.40 -22.55
CA LYS A 6 3.24 -15.60 -22.05
C LYS A 6 2.01 -16.00 -22.90
N CYS A 7 1.51 -15.13 -23.78
CA CYS A 7 0.35 -15.43 -24.62
C CYS A 7 0.27 -14.55 -25.87
N SER A 8 -0.72 -14.80 -26.73
CA SER A 8 -0.91 -14.07 -27.99
C SER A 8 -1.53 -12.67 -27.84
N GLN A 9 -1.92 -12.23 -26.63
CA GLN A 9 -2.53 -10.91 -26.42
C GLN A 9 -1.53 -9.76 -26.58
N LYS A 10 -2.04 -8.55 -26.81
CA LYS A 10 -1.27 -7.30 -26.84
C LYS A 10 -0.63 -7.05 -25.46
N ALA A 11 0.66 -6.75 -25.43
CA ALA A 11 1.31 -6.32 -24.20
C ALA A 11 0.88 -4.88 -23.84
N VAL A 12 0.61 -4.64 -22.55
CA VAL A 12 0.25 -3.33 -22.00
C VAL A 12 1.40 -2.71 -21.20
N VAL A 13 2.39 -3.53 -20.81
CA VAL A 13 3.58 -3.09 -20.08
C VAL A 13 4.82 -3.81 -20.61
N TYR A 14 5.94 -3.09 -20.62
CA TYR A 14 7.27 -3.66 -20.87
C TYR A 14 8.15 -3.38 -19.66
N LEU A 15 8.76 -4.42 -19.10
CA LEU A 15 9.65 -4.38 -17.94
C LEU A 15 11.10 -4.47 -18.44
N PRO A 16 11.85 -3.35 -18.57
CA PRO A 16 13.14 -3.34 -19.26
C PRO A 16 14.19 -4.19 -18.57
N HIS A 17 14.29 -4.11 -17.24
CA HIS A 17 15.25 -4.89 -16.44
C HIS A 17 15.04 -6.41 -16.55
N HIS A 18 13.83 -6.84 -16.91
CA HIS A 18 13.50 -8.24 -17.14
C HIS A 18 13.37 -8.60 -18.62
N ARG A 19 13.55 -7.63 -19.52
CA ARG A 19 13.31 -7.73 -20.98
C ARG A 19 11.96 -8.39 -21.30
N LEU A 20 10.93 -8.08 -20.51
CA LEU A 20 9.67 -8.83 -20.49
C LEU A 20 8.47 -7.94 -20.86
N ALA A 21 7.72 -8.32 -21.90
CA ALA A 21 6.48 -7.64 -22.29
C ALA A 21 5.26 -8.46 -21.83
N LEU A 22 4.31 -7.87 -21.09
CA LEU A 22 3.17 -8.59 -20.52
C LEU A 22 1.83 -7.92 -20.86
N CYS A 23 0.80 -8.73 -21.09
CA CYS A 23 -0.59 -8.25 -21.07
C CYS A 23 -1.04 -7.99 -19.63
N LYS A 24 -2.23 -7.39 -19.45
CA LYS A 24 -2.74 -7.01 -18.13
C LYS A 24 -2.78 -8.19 -17.14
N GLY A 25 -3.34 -9.33 -17.54
CA GLY A 25 -3.46 -10.50 -16.66
C GLY A 25 -2.11 -11.07 -16.22
N HIS A 26 -1.21 -11.30 -17.19
CA HIS A 26 0.11 -11.84 -16.89
C HIS A 26 1.02 -10.87 -16.13
N TYR A 27 0.80 -9.56 -16.24
CA TYR A 27 1.50 -8.58 -15.41
C TYR A 27 1.08 -8.68 -13.94
N LEU A 28 -0.23 -8.77 -13.66
CA LEU A 28 -0.73 -8.90 -12.28
C LEU A 28 -0.21 -10.18 -11.63
N GLU A 29 -0.28 -11.31 -12.34
CA GLU A 29 0.29 -12.60 -11.87
C GLU A 29 1.81 -12.49 -11.63
N TRP A 30 2.54 -11.81 -12.54
CA TRP A 30 3.97 -11.60 -12.37
C TRP A 30 4.29 -10.75 -11.13
N PHE A 31 3.50 -9.69 -10.89
CA PHE A 31 3.65 -8.80 -9.73
C PHE A 31 3.40 -9.56 -8.42
N GLU A 32 2.29 -10.28 -8.31
CA GLU A 32 1.94 -11.10 -7.14
C GLU A 32 3.04 -12.14 -6.84
N ARG A 33 3.52 -12.84 -7.87
CA ARG A 33 4.64 -13.80 -7.73
C ARG A 33 5.93 -13.13 -7.29
N ARG A 34 6.20 -11.90 -7.75
CA ARG A 34 7.39 -11.15 -7.34
C ARG A 34 7.32 -10.78 -5.87
N VAL A 35 6.17 -10.36 -5.37
CA VAL A 35 5.91 -10.08 -3.94
C VAL A 35 6.13 -11.35 -3.10
N GLU A 36 5.46 -12.45 -3.44
CA GLU A 36 5.58 -13.74 -2.75
C GLU A 36 7.04 -14.23 -2.70
N ARG A 37 7.76 -14.13 -3.83
CA ARG A 37 9.18 -14.53 -3.90
C ARG A 37 10.04 -13.70 -2.95
N THR A 38 9.86 -12.38 -2.94
CA THR A 38 10.63 -11.48 -2.06
C THR A 38 10.38 -11.81 -0.59
N ILE A 39 9.11 -12.00 -0.20
CA ILE A 39 8.75 -12.38 1.19
C ILE A 39 9.48 -13.65 1.62
N LYS A 40 9.50 -14.68 0.76
CA LYS A 40 10.17 -15.96 1.03
C LYS A 40 11.70 -15.85 1.04
N GLU A 41 12.27 -15.12 0.07
CA GLU A 41 13.71 -14.93 -0.07
C GLU A 41 14.32 -14.26 1.17
N PHE A 42 13.64 -13.24 1.70
CA PHE A 42 14.07 -12.51 2.88
C PHE A 42 13.47 -13.04 4.19
N ARG A 43 12.68 -14.12 4.14
CA ARG A 43 12.00 -14.73 5.31
C ARG A 43 11.26 -13.69 6.17
N MET A 44 10.52 -12.78 5.52
CA MET A 44 9.93 -11.62 6.21
C MET A 44 8.83 -12.04 7.20
N PHE A 45 7.95 -12.94 6.78
CA PHE A 45 6.84 -13.49 7.56
C PHE A 45 6.23 -14.70 6.83
N SER A 46 5.38 -15.44 7.54
CA SER A 46 4.64 -16.62 7.10
C SER A 46 3.15 -16.31 6.90
N ARG A 47 2.34 -17.34 6.57
CA ARG A 47 0.88 -17.17 6.33
C ARG A 47 0.07 -17.24 7.63
N GLU A 48 0.70 -17.81 8.64
CA GLU A 48 0.24 -17.97 10.00
C GLU A 48 0.36 -16.64 10.76
N ASP A 49 1.30 -15.78 10.35
CA ASP A 49 1.50 -14.46 10.92
C ASP A 49 0.37 -13.49 10.58
N ARG A 50 -0.04 -12.70 11.57
CA ARG A 50 -0.94 -11.55 11.37
C ARG A 50 -0.10 -10.32 11.00
N VAL A 51 -0.29 -9.85 9.78
CA VAL A 51 0.46 -8.71 9.22
C VAL A 51 -0.39 -7.44 9.31
N LEU A 52 0.19 -6.37 9.84
CA LEU A 52 -0.43 -5.05 9.83
C LEU A 52 0.24 -4.18 8.76
N VAL A 53 -0.52 -3.77 7.75
CA VAL A 53 -0.02 -2.95 6.64
C VAL A 53 -0.31 -1.48 6.93
N ALA A 54 0.73 -0.67 7.09
CA ALA A 54 0.58 0.78 7.15
C ALA A 54 0.14 1.32 5.77
N VAL A 55 -1.12 1.75 5.68
CA VAL A 55 -1.74 2.28 4.46
C VAL A 55 -1.91 3.78 4.55
N SER A 56 -1.39 4.48 3.55
CA SER A 56 -1.45 5.95 3.47
C SER A 56 -2.55 6.46 2.54
N GLY A 57 -3.37 5.56 1.99
CA GLY A 57 -4.31 5.86 0.89
C GLY A 57 -3.64 6.00 -0.49
N GLY A 58 -2.32 5.88 -0.56
CA GLY A 58 -1.54 5.90 -1.79
C GLY A 58 -1.51 4.56 -2.53
N LYS A 59 -1.26 4.59 -3.83
CA LYS A 59 -1.22 3.39 -4.70
C LYS A 59 -0.27 2.31 -4.19
N ASP A 60 0.88 2.69 -3.61
CA ASP A 60 1.95 1.77 -3.25
C ASP A 60 1.53 0.86 -2.08
N SER A 61 1.07 1.46 -0.97
CA SER A 61 0.61 0.72 0.20
C SER A 61 -0.71 -0.03 -0.05
N LEU A 62 -1.64 0.55 -0.83
CA LEU A 62 -2.87 -0.14 -1.22
C LEU A 62 -2.59 -1.34 -2.14
N SER A 63 -1.67 -1.22 -3.10
CA SER A 63 -1.28 -2.33 -3.98
C SER A 63 -0.59 -3.45 -3.21
N LEU A 64 0.25 -3.10 -2.22
CA LEU A 64 0.85 -4.09 -1.32
C LEU A 64 -0.23 -4.84 -0.53
N TRP A 65 -1.16 -4.13 0.10
CA TRP A 65 -2.22 -4.76 0.89
C TRP A 65 -3.10 -5.68 0.03
N HIS A 66 -3.46 -5.24 -1.18
CA HIS A 66 -4.18 -6.08 -2.15
C HIS A 66 -3.41 -7.34 -2.53
N ALA A 67 -2.11 -7.22 -2.83
CA ALA A 67 -1.29 -8.37 -3.19
C ALA A 67 -1.19 -9.37 -2.05
N LEU A 68 -0.96 -8.91 -0.80
CA LEU A 68 -0.91 -9.78 0.36
C LEU A 68 -2.25 -10.50 0.58
N HIS A 69 -3.37 -9.79 0.45
CA HIS A 69 -4.70 -10.38 0.53
C HIS A 69 -4.92 -11.46 -0.55
N LYS A 70 -4.61 -11.13 -1.82
CA LYS A 70 -4.74 -12.07 -2.96
C LYS A 70 -3.86 -13.30 -2.81
N LEU A 71 -2.66 -13.11 -2.28
CA LEU A 71 -1.73 -14.20 -2.03
C LEU A 71 -2.16 -15.07 -0.85
N GLY A 72 -3.13 -14.67 -0.02
CA GLY A 72 -3.66 -15.45 1.09
C GLY A 72 -2.99 -15.21 2.44
N TYR A 73 -2.35 -14.05 2.64
CA TYR A 73 -1.83 -13.65 3.95
C TYR A 73 -2.94 -13.03 4.82
N GLN A 74 -2.80 -13.17 6.14
CA GLN A 74 -3.66 -12.53 7.12
C GLN A 74 -3.23 -11.07 7.32
N ALA A 75 -3.56 -10.23 6.35
CA ALA A 75 -3.18 -8.82 6.34
C ALA A 75 -4.37 -7.89 6.61
N ASP A 76 -4.32 -7.14 7.70
CA ASP A 76 -5.21 -6.01 8.00
C ASP A 76 -4.45 -4.68 7.80
N GLY A 77 -5.19 -3.58 7.67
CA GLY A 77 -4.64 -2.25 7.39
C GLY A 77 -4.61 -1.36 8.63
N LEU A 78 -3.62 -0.47 8.69
CA LEU A 78 -3.57 0.65 9.63
C LEU A 78 -3.46 1.96 8.84
N TYR A 79 -4.38 2.89 9.06
CA TYR A 79 -4.34 4.24 8.53
C TYR A 79 -4.15 5.24 9.67
N ILE A 80 -3.20 6.16 9.50
CA ILE A 80 -2.99 7.28 10.42
C ILE A 80 -3.47 8.56 9.73
N ASN A 81 -4.54 9.15 10.24
CA ASN A 81 -5.01 10.45 9.82
C ASN A 81 -4.15 11.53 10.49
N LEU A 82 -3.39 12.26 9.69
CA LEU A 82 -2.45 13.30 10.11
C LEU A 82 -3.10 14.68 10.32
N GLY A 83 -4.41 14.82 10.04
CA GLY A 83 -5.16 16.05 10.18
C GLY A 83 -4.76 17.16 9.19
N ILE A 84 -4.21 16.82 8.02
CA ILE A 84 -3.81 17.79 6.99
C ILE A 84 -5.03 18.17 6.15
N GLY A 85 -5.99 18.88 6.77
CA GLY A 85 -7.22 19.36 6.13
C GLY A 85 -7.95 18.30 5.27
N GLU A 86 -8.52 18.75 4.15
CA GLU A 86 -9.27 17.89 3.21
C GLU A 86 -8.44 16.73 2.65
N TYR A 87 -7.11 16.87 2.56
CA TYR A 87 -6.24 15.82 2.04
C TYR A 87 -6.31 14.56 2.91
N SER A 88 -6.24 14.71 4.23
CA SER A 88 -6.30 13.58 5.15
C SER A 88 -7.68 12.93 5.17
N GLU A 89 -8.75 13.71 5.05
CA GLU A 89 -10.13 13.20 4.98
C GLU A 89 -10.36 12.35 3.72
N LEU A 90 -9.99 12.87 2.54
CA LEU A 90 -10.11 12.16 1.27
C LEU A 90 -9.25 10.89 1.24
N SER A 91 -8.07 10.95 1.85
CA SER A 91 -7.16 9.81 1.93
C SER A 91 -7.71 8.72 2.88
N GLU A 92 -8.28 9.10 4.03
CA GLU A 92 -8.95 8.18 4.96
C GLU A 92 -10.15 7.50 4.28
N GLU A 93 -10.99 8.26 3.56
CA GLU A 93 -12.16 7.73 2.84
C GLU A 93 -11.76 6.70 1.79
N LYS A 94 -10.70 6.97 1.01
CA LYS A 94 -10.16 6.02 0.02
C LYS A 94 -9.68 4.74 0.68
N ALA A 95 -8.94 4.83 1.78
CA ALA A 95 -8.46 3.67 2.51
C ALA A 95 -9.63 2.83 3.06
N LYS A 96 -10.67 3.47 3.62
CA LYS A 96 -11.88 2.80 4.11
C LYS A 96 -12.63 2.06 3.00
N LYS A 97 -12.89 2.72 1.87
CA LYS A 97 -13.55 2.09 0.71
C LYS A 97 -12.75 0.90 0.18
N PHE A 98 -11.43 1.02 0.16
CA PHE A 98 -10.56 -0.06 -0.27
C PHE A 98 -10.62 -1.27 0.66
N ALA A 99 -10.57 -1.03 1.98
CA ALA A 99 -10.68 -2.06 2.99
C ALA A 99 -12.02 -2.82 2.91
N GLN A 100 -13.13 -2.08 2.71
CA GLN A 100 -14.45 -2.66 2.46
C GLN A 100 -14.46 -3.55 1.22
N GLY A 101 -13.86 -3.08 0.11
CA GLY A 101 -13.75 -3.87 -1.12
C GLY A 101 -12.88 -5.14 -0.97
N LEU A 102 -11.89 -5.12 -0.07
CA LEU A 102 -11.08 -6.30 0.27
C LEU A 102 -11.75 -7.23 1.29
N GLY A 103 -12.79 -6.79 2.00
CA GLY A 103 -13.34 -7.51 3.14
C GLY A 103 -12.32 -7.68 4.27
N ARG A 104 -11.48 -6.66 4.52
CA ARG A 104 -10.44 -6.67 5.57
C ARG A 104 -10.59 -5.50 6.52
N THR A 105 -10.03 -5.65 7.72
CA THR A 105 -10.15 -4.61 8.75
C THR A 105 -9.20 -3.47 8.43
N LEU A 106 -9.68 -2.23 8.57
CA LEU A 106 -8.85 -1.04 8.59
C LEU A 106 -8.94 -0.39 9.98
N HIS A 107 -7.85 -0.43 10.71
CA HIS A 107 -7.67 0.34 11.92
C HIS A 107 -7.37 1.79 11.55
N VAL A 108 -8.11 2.74 12.13
CA VAL A 108 -7.91 4.17 11.88
C VAL A 108 -7.52 4.83 13.20
N ILE A 109 -6.36 5.47 13.20
CA ILE A 109 -5.90 6.35 14.28
C ILE A 109 -5.90 7.77 13.74
N ARG A 110 -6.42 8.73 14.50
CA ARG A 110 -6.28 10.14 14.15
C ARG A 110 -5.32 10.79 15.12
N LEU A 111 -4.29 11.45 14.59
CA LEU A 111 -3.25 12.06 15.40
C LEU A 111 -3.83 13.14 16.33
N LYS A 112 -4.83 13.88 15.82
CA LYS A 112 -5.61 14.87 16.56
C LYS A 112 -6.31 14.33 17.81
N ASP A 113 -6.70 13.05 17.81
CA ASP A 113 -7.36 12.42 18.96
C ASP A 113 -6.35 12.03 20.07
N LEU A 114 -5.05 12.01 19.74
CA LEU A 114 -3.97 11.58 20.64
C LEU A 114 -3.10 12.73 21.14
N VAL A 115 -2.75 13.66 20.24
CA VAL A 115 -1.85 14.79 20.51
C VAL A 115 -2.36 16.06 19.84
N GLU A 116 -2.00 16.29 18.59
CA GLU A 116 -2.56 17.32 17.71
C GLU A 116 -2.29 16.95 16.24
N ASP A 117 -2.92 17.64 15.29
CA ASP A 117 -2.65 17.49 13.87
C ASP A 117 -1.27 18.03 13.44
N ILE A 118 -0.78 17.55 12.29
CA ILE A 118 0.56 17.91 11.78
C ILE A 118 0.71 19.41 11.51
N PRO A 119 -0.29 20.12 10.92
CA PRO A 119 -0.22 21.57 10.80
C PRO A 119 0.01 22.28 12.14
N THR A 120 -0.78 21.99 13.18
CA THR A 120 -0.59 22.60 14.49
C THR A 120 0.76 22.24 15.10
N LEU A 121 1.17 20.97 15.04
CA LEU A 121 2.45 20.54 15.57
C LEU A 121 3.64 21.21 14.86
N LYS A 122 3.53 21.48 13.56
CA LYS A 122 4.54 22.24 12.80
C LYS A 122 4.69 23.67 13.33
N GLU A 123 3.62 24.32 13.78
CA GLU A 123 3.69 25.67 14.36
C GLU A 123 4.35 25.66 15.74
N MET A 124 4.13 24.59 16.51
CA MET A 124 4.74 24.41 17.85
C MET A 124 6.23 24.02 17.78
N GLU A 125 6.64 23.34 16.71
CA GLU A 125 7.98 22.76 16.57
C GLU A 125 8.87 23.55 15.59
N LYS A 126 10.16 23.71 15.95
CA LYS A 126 11.16 24.30 15.05
C LYS A 126 11.53 23.39 13.86
N ARG A 127 11.15 22.11 13.92
CA ARG A 127 11.47 21.10 12.89
C ARG A 127 10.53 21.18 11.69
N PRO A 128 10.95 20.75 10.49
CA PRO A 128 10.06 20.66 9.33
C PRO A 128 8.88 19.70 9.56
N ALA A 129 7.74 19.96 8.93
CA ALA A 129 6.51 19.18 9.15
C ALA A 129 6.72 17.67 8.90
N CYS A 130 7.44 17.31 7.83
CA CYS A 130 7.76 15.91 7.52
C CYS A 130 8.63 15.23 8.58
N SER A 131 9.50 15.99 9.28
CA SER A 131 10.33 15.46 10.35
C SER A 131 9.51 15.17 11.60
N VAL A 132 8.51 16.02 11.90
CA VAL A 132 7.56 15.78 13.00
C VAL A 132 6.66 14.58 12.65
N CYS A 133 6.10 14.58 11.44
CA CYS A 133 5.22 13.52 10.94
C CYS A 133 5.87 12.13 10.87
N GLY A 134 7.14 12.02 10.50
CA GLY A 134 7.81 10.73 10.38
C GLY A 134 8.29 10.13 11.70
N ASN A 135 8.30 10.90 12.79
CA ASN A 135 8.84 10.48 14.10
C ASN A 135 7.76 10.21 15.16
N LEU A 136 6.58 10.82 15.04
CA LEU A 136 5.43 10.57 15.92
C LEU A 136 4.76 9.24 15.59
#